data_AF-V2QC87-F1
#
_entry.id   AF-V2QC87-F1
#
_cell.length_a   1.000
_cell.length_b   1.000
_cell.length_c   1.000
_cell.angle_alpha   90.00
_cell.angle_beta   90.00
_cell.angle_gamma   90.00
#
_symmetry.space_group_name_H-M   'P 1'
#
loop_
_entity.id
_entity.type
_entity.pdbx_description
1 polymer ?
#
loop_
_entity_poly.entity_id
_entity_poly.type
_entity_poly.pdbx_seq_one_letter_code
_entity_poly.pdbx_strand_id
1 'polypeptide(L)'
;MFTTNDFQNYRSKLGFKNREEFKKFLSAKDIIPSIDYNYIDLLNNRLQKIFISLNAIYYKPCECLDGFFDRHLVKTYNIMKNNNILNKLNNQGRRKEEVYFNWMRGYLVCEYFKGDISNIFNIPVKKIKQIGDDDFDDITTFKRTPKADLEIDNFRIEVQSGFQGINDIKEHKVREAKRVFFEKDFRTLILHFDLFNGQAAFVDISEIEEDNLNWITRQQMEGQSVFNIDQNYFKWLLVEEPPAINFNKQ
;
A
#
# COMPACT_ATOMS: atom_id res chain seq x y z
N MET A 1 6.23 39.91 33.09
CA MET A 1 6.09 39.03 31.90
C MET A 1 7.32 38.16 31.82
N PHE A 2 7.17 36.89 31.43
CA PHE A 2 8.31 36.02 31.16
C PHE A 2 8.97 36.34 29.82
N THR A 3 10.26 36.07 29.74
CA THR A 3 11.11 36.28 28.56
C THR A 3 11.50 34.94 27.94
N THR A 4 11.98 34.97 26.70
CA THR A 4 12.53 33.77 26.03
C THR A 4 13.68 33.15 26.83
N ASN A 5 14.44 33.98 27.55
CA ASN A 5 15.56 33.55 28.37
C ASN A 5 15.10 32.74 29.60
N ASP A 6 13.94 33.07 30.17
CA ASP A 6 13.35 32.31 31.28
C ASP A 6 13.05 30.86 30.86
N PHE A 7 12.49 30.68 29.67
CA PHE A 7 12.18 29.35 29.13
C PHE A 7 13.44 28.57 28.74
N GLN A 8 14.48 29.24 28.23
CA GLN A 8 15.76 28.61 27.93
C GLN A 8 16.46 28.15 29.22
N ASN A 9 16.53 29.02 30.23
CA ASN A 9 17.11 28.71 31.53
C ASN A 9 16.39 27.55 32.23
N TYR A 10 15.05 27.50 32.17
CA TYR A 10 14.28 26.37 32.69
C TYR A 10 14.69 25.04 32.04
N ARG A 11 14.78 25.00 30.70
CA ARG A 11 15.21 23.79 29.98
C ARG A 11 16.64 23.39 30.31
N SER A 12 17.56 24.36 30.40
CA SER A 12 18.95 24.11 30.81
C SER A 12 19.05 23.55 32.23
N LYS A 13 18.22 24.04 33.19
CA LYS A 13 18.15 23.49 34.55
C LYS A 13 17.67 22.05 34.59
N LEU A 14 16.84 21.63 33.63
CA LEU A 14 16.42 20.25 33.45
C LEU A 14 17.45 19.40 32.67
N GLY A 15 18.58 19.99 32.25
CA GLY A 15 19.66 19.28 31.55
C GLY A 15 19.59 19.32 30.03
N PHE A 16 18.67 20.10 29.44
CA PHE A 16 18.45 20.11 27.98
C PHE A 16 19.05 21.35 27.33
N LYS A 17 19.83 21.15 26.27
CA LYS A 17 20.54 22.23 25.54
C LYS A 17 19.69 22.90 24.47
N ASN A 18 18.67 22.20 23.97
CA ASN A 18 17.79 22.73 22.94
C ASN A 18 16.32 22.29 23.15
N ARG A 19 15.42 23.00 22.46
CA ARG A 19 13.97 22.78 22.55
C ARG A 19 13.53 21.42 22.03
N GLU A 20 14.18 20.90 20.99
CA GLU A 20 13.79 19.64 20.34
C GLU A 20 14.15 18.41 21.18
N GLU A 21 15.33 18.38 21.81
CA GLU A 21 15.68 17.34 22.80
C GLU A 21 14.70 17.32 23.95
N PHE A 22 14.39 18.50 24.52
CA PHE A 22 13.44 18.59 25.61
C PHE A 22 12.04 18.11 25.21
N LYS A 23 11.59 18.46 24.00
CA LYS A 23 10.31 17.98 23.45
C LYS A 23 10.30 16.47 23.26
N LYS A 24 11.40 15.88 22.76
CA LYS A 24 11.52 14.43 22.61
C LYS A 24 11.45 13.72 23.96
N PHE A 25 12.22 14.18 24.96
CA PHE A 25 12.20 13.65 26.31
C PHE A 25 10.81 13.69 26.94
N LEU A 26 10.15 14.86 26.92
CA LEU A 26 8.81 15.01 27.48
C LEU A 26 7.74 14.15 26.78
N SER A 27 7.98 13.77 25.52
CA SER A 27 7.09 12.90 24.74
C SER A 27 7.58 11.46 24.63
N ALA A 28 8.63 11.09 25.38
CA ALA A 28 9.31 9.79 25.33
C ALA A 28 9.74 9.35 23.92
N LYS A 29 9.88 10.29 22.97
CA LYS A 29 10.25 10.01 21.56
C LYS A 29 11.72 9.70 21.38
N ASP A 30 12.53 9.89 22.42
CA ASP A 30 13.91 9.44 22.55
C ASP A 30 14.03 7.94 22.89
N ILE A 31 12.96 7.33 23.41
CA ILE A 31 12.88 5.88 23.64
C ILE A 31 12.42 5.20 22.35
N ILE A 32 13.32 4.42 21.73
CA ILE A 32 13.01 3.69 20.50
C ILE A 32 12.44 2.31 20.90
N PRO A 33 11.17 2.00 20.61
CA PRO A 33 10.64 0.68 20.88
C PRO A 33 11.37 -0.38 20.04
N SER A 34 11.70 -1.48 20.69
CA SER A 34 12.18 -2.69 20.02
C SER A 34 11.07 -3.33 19.20
N ILE A 35 11.48 -4.08 18.17
CA ILE A 35 10.54 -4.85 17.36
C ILE A 35 10.04 -6.03 18.19
N ASP A 36 8.73 -6.17 18.31
CA ASP A 36 8.07 -7.30 18.94
C ASP A 36 7.81 -8.39 17.89
N TYR A 37 8.74 -9.36 17.83
CA TYR A 37 8.64 -10.47 16.88
C TYR A 37 7.48 -11.43 17.21
N ASN A 38 7.11 -11.59 18.49
CA ASN A 38 5.97 -12.42 18.86
C ASN A 38 4.67 -11.79 18.33
N TYR A 39 4.57 -10.47 18.38
CA TYR A 39 3.43 -9.77 17.78
C TYR A 39 3.42 -9.89 16.25
N ILE A 40 4.58 -9.81 15.60
CA ILE A 40 4.69 -10.09 14.15
C ILE A 40 4.19 -11.50 13.80
N ASP A 41 4.51 -12.52 14.59
CA ASP A 41 4.05 -13.88 14.34
C ASP A 41 2.51 -13.98 14.44
N LEU A 42 1.89 -13.29 15.40
CA LEU A 42 0.43 -13.18 15.48
C LEU A 42 -0.18 -12.46 14.26
N LEU A 43 0.49 -11.42 13.76
CA LEU A 43 0.08 -10.68 12.57
C LEU A 43 0.20 -11.54 11.30
N ASN A 44 1.26 -12.34 11.16
CA ASN A 44 1.44 -13.28 10.06
C ASN A 44 0.37 -14.38 10.08
N ASN A 45 0.07 -14.93 11.26
CA ASN A 45 -1.05 -15.86 11.43
C ASN A 45 -2.40 -15.22 11.04
N ARG A 46 -2.59 -13.92 11.33
CA ARG A 46 -3.79 -13.20 10.89
C ARG A 46 -3.84 -13.05 9.36
N LEU A 47 -2.72 -12.75 8.71
CA LEU A 47 -2.66 -12.68 7.24
C LEU A 47 -3.07 -14.02 6.63
N GLN A 48 -2.51 -15.13 7.10
CA GLN A 48 -2.90 -16.47 6.62
C GLN A 48 -4.40 -16.71 6.76
N LYS A 49 -4.99 -16.40 7.92
CA LYS A 49 -6.44 -16.54 8.15
C LYS A 49 -7.28 -15.70 7.19
N ILE A 50 -6.87 -14.48 6.87
CA ILE A 50 -7.58 -13.63 5.90
C ILE A 50 -7.63 -14.32 4.53
N PHE A 51 -6.48 -14.80 4.04
CA PHE A 51 -6.39 -15.43 2.73
C PHE A 51 -7.03 -16.82 2.70
N ILE A 52 -7.00 -17.59 3.79
CA ILE A 52 -7.76 -18.84 3.91
C ILE A 52 -9.25 -18.57 3.76
N SER A 53 -9.79 -17.58 4.47
CA SER A 53 -11.20 -17.21 4.38
C SER A 53 -11.59 -16.68 3.00
N LEU A 54 -10.74 -15.85 2.38
CA LEU A 54 -10.95 -15.36 1.02
C LEU A 54 -10.96 -16.51 0.01
N ASN A 55 -9.95 -17.39 0.07
CA ASN A 55 -9.77 -18.51 -0.83
C ASN A 55 -10.97 -19.48 -0.82
N ALA A 56 -11.65 -19.61 0.32
CA ALA A 56 -12.82 -20.48 0.47
C ALA A 56 -14.05 -20.02 -0.33
N ILE A 57 -14.15 -18.73 -0.65
CA ILE A 57 -15.31 -18.15 -1.37
C ILE A 57 -14.97 -17.58 -2.74
N TYR A 58 -13.67 -17.47 -3.03
CA TYR A 58 -13.16 -16.87 -4.25
C TYR A 58 -13.48 -17.75 -5.47
N TYR A 59 -13.77 -17.13 -6.63
CA TYR A 59 -14.24 -17.87 -7.82
C TYR A 59 -13.25 -18.94 -8.31
N LYS A 60 -11.95 -18.68 -8.12
CA LYS A 60 -10.86 -19.56 -8.53
C LYS A 60 -9.87 -19.77 -7.39
N PRO A 61 -10.21 -20.58 -6.38
CA PRO A 61 -9.35 -20.80 -5.22
C PRO A 61 -7.93 -21.22 -5.64
N CYS A 62 -6.92 -20.63 -4.99
CA CYS A 62 -5.55 -21.10 -5.03
C CYS A 62 -5.49 -22.56 -4.56
N GLU A 63 -4.99 -23.43 -5.43
CA GLU A 63 -4.91 -24.88 -5.16
C GLU A 63 -3.94 -25.22 -4.02
N CYS A 64 -2.84 -24.46 -3.91
CA CYS A 64 -1.78 -24.69 -2.91
C CYS A 64 -1.51 -23.43 -2.10
N LEU A 65 -2.41 -23.16 -1.14
CA LEU A 65 -2.32 -21.97 -0.30
C LEU A 65 -1.11 -21.98 0.64
N ASP A 66 -0.70 -23.17 1.12
CA ASP A 66 0.52 -23.32 1.91
C ASP A 66 1.76 -22.90 1.11
N GLY A 67 1.85 -23.35 -0.14
CA GLY A 67 2.93 -22.95 -1.06
C GLY A 67 2.92 -21.45 -1.38
N PHE A 68 1.73 -20.83 -1.44
CA PHE A 68 1.58 -19.38 -1.55
C PHE A 68 2.14 -18.66 -0.31
N PHE A 69 1.79 -19.11 0.89
CA PHE A 69 2.30 -18.51 2.14
C PHE A 69 3.81 -18.69 2.30
N ASP A 70 4.35 -19.87 2.00
CA ASP A 70 5.80 -20.10 2.07
C ASP A 70 6.56 -19.14 1.14
N ARG A 71 6.06 -19.00 -0.10
CA ARG A 71 6.71 -18.19 -1.13
C ARG A 71 6.61 -16.69 -0.88
N HIS A 72 5.46 -16.19 -0.45
CA HIS A 72 5.17 -14.75 -0.44
C HIS A 72 5.09 -14.15 0.98
N LEU A 73 4.69 -14.92 1.98
CA LEU A 73 4.65 -14.44 3.38
C LEU A 73 5.94 -14.78 4.11
N VAL A 74 6.28 -16.07 4.21
CA VAL A 74 7.41 -16.55 5.01
C VAL A 74 8.74 -16.11 4.41
N LYS A 75 8.97 -16.34 3.11
CA LYS A 75 10.20 -15.91 2.43
C LYS A 75 10.42 -14.40 2.57
N THR A 76 9.41 -13.58 2.28
CA THR A 76 9.50 -12.11 2.35
C THR A 76 9.76 -11.62 3.77
N TYR A 77 9.06 -12.17 4.77
CA TYR A 77 9.32 -11.87 6.18
C TYR A 77 10.78 -12.16 6.56
N ASN A 78 11.30 -13.33 6.17
CA ASN A 78 12.68 -13.72 6.45
C ASN A 78 13.68 -12.78 5.77
N ILE A 79 13.44 -12.38 4.52
CA ILE A 79 14.27 -11.37 3.84
C ILE A 79 14.25 -10.05 4.61
N MET A 80 13.07 -9.55 4.99
CA MET A 80 12.96 -8.29 5.74
C MET A 80 13.65 -8.35 7.10
N LYS A 81 13.53 -9.48 7.80
CA LYS A 81 14.15 -9.72 9.10
C LYS A 81 15.67 -9.78 8.98
N ASN A 82 16.19 -10.60 8.07
CA ASN A 82 17.63 -10.82 7.89
C ASN A 82 18.37 -9.56 7.42
N ASN A 83 17.68 -8.68 6.69
CA ASN A 83 18.24 -7.44 6.16
C ASN A 83 17.90 -6.20 7.02
N ASN A 84 17.37 -6.39 8.23
CA ASN A 84 16.98 -5.31 9.13
C ASN A 84 16.02 -4.27 8.50
N ILE A 85 15.23 -4.66 7.49
CA ILE A 85 14.28 -3.77 6.80
C ILE A 85 13.18 -3.33 7.76
N LEU A 86 12.72 -4.23 8.64
CA LEU A 86 11.71 -3.92 9.66
C LEU A 86 12.09 -2.70 10.50
N ASN A 87 13.38 -2.52 10.79
CA ASN A 87 13.87 -1.39 11.58
C ASN A 87 13.82 -0.04 10.84
N LYS A 88 13.74 -0.06 9.52
CA LYS A 88 13.66 1.12 8.65
C LYS A 88 12.21 1.50 8.32
N LEU A 89 11.24 0.64 8.63
CA LEU A 89 9.83 0.93 8.42
C LEU A 89 9.40 2.10 9.30
N ASN A 90 8.78 3.11 8.69
CA ASN A 90 8.23 4.26 9.39
C ASN A 90 6.98 4.74 8.66
N ASN A 91 5.95 5.08 9.42
CA ASN A 91 4.79 5.77 8.89
C ASN A 91 4.17 6.67 9.96
N GLN A 92 4.53 7.94 9.96
CA GLN A 92 3.95 8.97 10.83
C GLN A 92 3.89 8.58 12.32
N GLY A 93 4.90 7.85 12.82
CA GLY A 93 4.96 7.42 14.22
C GLY A 93 4.22 6.13 14.57
N ARG A 94 3.65 5.42 13.60
CA ARG A 94 3.10 4.07 13.80
C ARG A 94 4.19 3.06 14.21
N ARG A 95 3.78 2.05 14.97
CA ARG A 95 4.60 0.87 15.29
C ARG A 95 5.11 0.20 14.01
N LYS A 96 6.37 -0.25 14.02
CA LYS A 96 7.00 -0.89 12.85
C LYS A 96 6.25 -2.14 12.41
N GLU A 97 5.70 -2.89 13.36
CA GLU A 97 4.90 -4.10 13.15
C GLU A 97 3.59 -3.81 12.42
N GLU A 98 2.94 -2.68 12.73
CA GLU A 98 1.72 -2.25 12.03
C GLU A 98 2.04 -1.80 10.59
N VAL A 99 3.17 -1.13 10.40
CA VAL A 99 3.63 -0.75 9.06
C VAL A 99 3.92 -2.01 8.23
N TYR A 100 4.62 -2.98 8.83
CA TYR A 100 4.90 -4.29 8.24
C TYR A 100 3.60 -5.02 7.87
N PHE A 101 2.65 -5.13 8.80
CA PHE A 101 1.39 -5.84 8.56
C PHE A 101 0.58 -5.20 7.42
N ASN A 102 0.45 -3.88 7.42
CA ASN A 102 -0.25 -3.18 6.34
C ASN A 102 0.44 -3.37 4.99
N TRP A 103 1.76 -3.33 4.96
CA TRP A 103 2.55 -3.53 3.75
C TRP A 103 2.43 -4.98 3.24
N MET A 104 2.68 -5.98 4.09
CA MET A 104 2.55 -7.40 3.74
C MET A 104 1.15 -7.74 3.26
N ARG A 105 0.12 -7.14 3.87
CA ARG A 105 -1.27 -7.37 3.47
C ARG A 105 -1.53 -6.90 2.04
N GLY A 106 -1.04 -5.71 1.66
CA GLY A 106 -1.15 -5.21 0.29
C GLY A 106 -0.33 -6.05 -0.70
N TYR A 107 0.90 -6.40 -0.34
CA TYR A 107 1.77 -7.26 -1.13
C TYR A 107 1.14 -8.63 -1.43
N LEU A 108 0.56 -9.28 -0.42
CA LEU A 108 -0.12 -10.56 -0.60
C LEU A 108 -1.37 -10.44 -1.50
N VAL A 109 -2.10 -9.31 -1.46
CA VAL A 109 -3.22 -9.08 -2.38
C VAL A 109 -2.72 -9.02 -3.82
N CYS A 110 -1.64 -8.27 -4.07
CA CYS A 110 -1.03 -8.18 -5.40
C CYS A 110 -0.58 -9.56 -5.92
N GLU A 111 0.13 -10.34 -5.11
CA GLU A 111 0.60 -11.67 -5.51
C GLU A 111 -0.55 -12.69 -5.66
N TYR A 112 -1.58 -12.62 -4.82
CA TYR A 112 -2.74 -13.52 -4.89
C TYR A 112 -3.54 -13.32 -6.19
N PHE A 113 -3.83 -12.06 -6.56
CA PHE A 113 -4.63 -11.74 -7.75
C PHE A 113 -3.80 -11.56 -9.03
N LYS A 114 -2.48 -11.81 -9.00
CA LYS A 114 -1.60 -11.66 -10.17
C LYS A 114 -2.05 -12.51 -11.36
N GLY A 115 -2.61 -13.68 -11.09
CA GLY A 115 -3.23 -14.53 -12.11
C GLY A 115 -4.45 -13.89 -12.76
N ASP A 116 -5.27 -13.17 -12.01
CA ASP A 116 -6.42 -12.44 -12.55
C ASP A 116 -5.99 -11.24 -13.36
N ILE A 117 -4.97 -10.51 -12.91
CA ILE A 117 -4.41 -9.40 -13.69
C ILE A 117 -3.98 -9.93 -15.08
N SER A 118 -3.38 -11.12 -15.12
CA SER A 118 -3.09 -11.82 -16.37
C SER A 118 -4.33 -12.02 -17.25
N ASN A 119 -5.43 -12.51 -16.67
CA ASN A 119 -6.68 -12.82 -17.38
C ASN A 119 -7.41 -11.54 -17.83
N ILE A 120 -7.49 -10.54 -16.95
CA ILE A 120 -8.11 -9.22 -17.18
C ILE A 120 -7.47 -8.55 -18.40
N PHE A 121 -6.15 -8.62 -18.51
CA PHE A 121 -5.39 -8.05 -19.62
C PHE A 121 -5.22 -9.00 -20.81
N ASN A 122 -5.70 -10.24 -20.70
CA ASN A 122 -5.52 -11.30 -21.70
C ASN A 122 -4.05 -11.46 -22.15
N ILE A 123 -3.12 -11.41 -21.18
CA ILE A 123 -1.70 -11.61 -21.41
C ILE A 123 -1.17 -12.75 -20.52
N PRO A 124 -0.07 -13.43 -20.90
CA PRO A 124 0.60 -14.37 -20.00
C PRO A 124 1.25 -13.66 -18.80
N VAL A 125 1.21 -14.25 -17.60
CA VAL A 125 1.83 -13.71 -16.37
C VAL A 125 3.29 -13.29 -16.59
N LYS A 126 4.05 -14.06 -17.38
CA LYS A 126 5.45 -13.76 -17.72
C LYS A 126 5.68 -12.43 -18.46
N LYS A 127 4.64 -11.83 -19.02
CA LYS A 127 4.69 -10.51 -19.67
C LYS A 127 4.40 -9.36 -18.70
N ILE A 128 3.88 -9.64 -17.51
CA ILE A 128 3.70 -8.66 -16.45
C ILE A 128 5.08 -8.35 -15.87
N LYS A 129 5.57 -7.13 -16.09
CA LYS A 129 6.84 -6.68 -15.50
C LYS A 129 6.55 -6.09 -14.14
N GLN A 130 7.29 -6.49 -13.10
CA GLN A 130 7.30 -5.74 -11.86
C GLN A 130 8.19 -4.52 -12.03
N ILE A 131 7.62 -3.35 -11.80
CA ILE A 131 8.34 -2.08 -11.89
C ILE A 131 8.30 -1.32 -10.56
N GLY A 132 7.54 -1.77 -9.57
CA GLY A 132 7.57 -1.23 -8.21
C GLY A 132 8.97 -1.36 -7.59
N ASP A 133 9.37 -0.37 -6.80
CA ASP A 133 10.69 -0.34 -6.15
C ASP A 133 10.70 -1.12 -4.80
N ASP A 134 9.67 -1.95 -4.56
CA ASP A 134 9.52 -2.84 -3.40
C ASP A 134 10.01 -4.27 -3.71
N ASP A 135 11.00 -4.43 -4.59
CA ASP A 135 11.59 -5.75 -4.90
C ASP A 135 12.45 -6.26 -3.72
N PHE A 136 12.18 -7.51 -3.29
CA PHE A 136 12.89 -8.18 -2.20
C PHE A 136 14.04 -9.07 -2.70
N ASP A 137 14.16 -9.24 -4.01
CA ASP A 137 15.32 -9.92 -4.60
C ASP A 137 16.57 -8.99 -4.59
N ASP A 138 16.39 -7.67 -4.45
CA ASP A 138 17.47 -6.68 -4.21
C ASP A 138 17.13 -5.68 -3.07
N ILE A 139 17.80 -5.82 -1.92
CA ILE A 139 17.61 -4.94 -0.76
C ILE A 139 17.97 -3.47 -1.04
N THR A 140 18.79 -3.21 -2.07
CA THR A 140 19.20 -1.84 -2.43
C THR A 140 18.10 -1.07 -3.15
N THR A 141 17.13 -1.76 -3.75
CA THR A 141 16.01 -1.13 -4.45
C THR A 141 14.86 -0.75 -3.53
N PHE A 142 14.74 -1.34 -2.33
CA PHE A 142 13.66 -1.08 -1.38
C PHE A 142 13.52 0.41 -1.05
N LYS A 143 12.62 1.08 -1.78
CA LYS A 143 12.30 2.50 -1.63
C LYS A 143 10.81 2.68 -1.81
N ARG A 144 10.20 3.42 -0.88
CA ARG A 144 8.84 3.92 -1.08
C ARG A 144 8.86 4.93 -2.22
N THR A 145 8.30 4.55 -3.36
CA THR A 145 8.11 5.45 -4.50
C THR A 145 6.64 5.48 -4.91
N PRO A 146 6.16 6.55 -5.56
CA PRO A 146 4.80 6.60 -6.11
C PRO A 146 4.66 5.83 -7.43
N LYS A 147 5.66 5.00 -7.76
CA LYS A 147 5.73 4.25 -9.01
C LYS A 147 4.78 3.07 -8.93
N ALA A 148 4.06 2.82 -10.03
CA ALA A 148 3.16 1.69 -10.15
C ALA A 148 3.85 0.35 -9.87
N ASP A 149 3.09 -0.62 -9.40
CA ASP A 149 3.59 -1.97 -9.09
C ASP A 149 4.02 -2.72 -10.35
N LEU A 150 3.20 -2.65 -11.41
CA LEU A 150 3.36 -3.47 -12.61
C LEU A 150 3.31 -2.65 -13.90
N GLU A 151 3.90 -3.19 -14.96
CA GLU A 151 3.83 -2.68 -16.33
C GLU A 151 3.39 -3.79 -17.28
N ILE A 152 2.38 -3.49 -18.10
CA ILE A 152 1.79 -4.38 -19.10
C ILE A 152 1.62 -3.57 -20.39
N ASP A 153 2.42 -3.86 -21.41
CA ASP A 153 2.45 -3.08 -22.66
C ASP A 153 2.57 -1.56 -22.40
N ASN A 154 1.57 -0.76 -22.78
CA ASN A 154 1.53 0.69 -22.55
C ASN A 154 0.74 1.08 -21.29
N PHE A 155 0.46 0.12 -20.40
CA PHE A 155 -0.23 0.35 -19.14
C PHE A 155 0.72 0.19 -17.94
N ARG A 156 0.59 1.11 -16.99
CA ARG A 156 1.06 0.94 -15.63
C ARG A 156 -0.08 0.52 -14.73
N ILE A 157 0.12 -0.53 -13.94
CA ILE A 157 -0.91 -1.06 -13.05
C ILE A 157 -0.47 -0.84 -11.61
N GLU A 158 -1.28 -0.09 -10.89
CA GLU A 158 -1.16 0.10 -9.45
C GLU A 158 -2.21 -0.79 -8.77
N VAL A 159 -1.76 -1.69 -7.91
CA VAL A 159 -2.64 -2.55 -7.13
C VAL A 159 -2.93 -1.89 -5.80
N GLN A 160 -4.20 -1.60 -5.55
CA GLN A 160 -4.65 -1.09 -4.26
C GLN A 160 -5.55 -2.10 -3.57
N SER A 161 -5.45 -2.18 -2.25
CA SER A 161 -6.28 -3.07 -1.44
C SER A 161 -7.03 -2.29 -0.36
N GLY A 162 -8.36 -2.37 -0.38
CA GLY A 162 -9.27 -1.83 0.63
C GLY A 162 -9.68 -2.88 1.66
N PHE A 163 -9.74 -2.49 2.94
CA PHE A 163 -10.06 -3.41 4.05
C PHE A 163 -11.11 -2.85 5.03
N GLN A 164 -11.67 -1.68 4.74
CA GLN A 164 -12.58 -0.96 5.66
C GLN A 164 -13.82 -0.41 4.95
N GLY A 165 -14.03 -0.74 3.67
CA GLY A 165 -15.11 -0.19 2.85
C GLY A 165 -14.95 1.29 2.48
N ILE A 166 -13.78 1.88 2.75
CA ILE A 166 -13.41 3.22 2.27
C ILE A 166 -12.46 3.04 1.08
N ASN A 167 -12.90 3.50 -0.09
CA ASN A 167 -12.25 3.26 -1.36
C ASN A 167 -11.81 4.61 -1.95
N ASP A 168 -10.58 5.01 -1.66
CA ASP A 168 -10.04 6.31 -2.03
C ASP A 168 -8.67 6.17 -2.70
N ILE A 169 -8.41 6.95 -3.74
CA ILE A 169 -7.13 7.05 -4.42
C ILE A 169 -6.44 8.34 -3.96
N LYS A 170 -5.18 8.24 -3.53
CA LYS A 170 -4.43 9.42 -3.09
C LYS A 170 -4.11 10.34 -4.27
N GLU A 171 -4.27 11.65 -4.07
CA GLU A 171 -4.04 12.66 -5.12
C GLU A 171 -2.66 12.54 -5.81
N HIS A 172 -1.60 12.30 -5.05
CA HIS A 172 -0.25 12.18 -5.62
C HIS A 172 -0.10 11.01 -6.60
N LYS A 173 -0.94 9.96 -6.49
CA LYS A 173 -0.96 8.87 -7.47
C LYS A 173 -1.53 9.33 -8.80
N VAL A 174 -2.65 10.07 -8.76
CA VAL A 174 -3.27 10.66 -9.95
C VAL A 174 -2.33 11.65 -10.64
N ARG A 175 -1.65 12.50 -9.86
CA ARG A 175 -0.64 13.44 -10.40
C ARG A 175 0.52 12.72 -11.09
N GLU A 176 1.03 11.65 -10.51
CA GLU A 176 2.09 10.85 -11.14
C GLU A 176 1.59 10.14 -12.40
N ALA A 177 0.38 9.60 -12.40
CA ALA A 177 -0.24 8.99 -13.58
C ALA A 177 -0.40 9.96 -14.75
N LYS A 178 -0.87 11.18 -14.50
CA LYS A 178 -0.96 12.25 -15.51
C LYS A 178 0.42 12.61 -16.08
N ARG A 179 1.42 12.74 -15.21
CA ARG A 179 2.80 13.05 -15.61
C ARG A 179 3.36 11.96 -16.53
N VAL A 180 3.16 10.69 -16.16
CA VAL A 180 3.62 9.53 -16.94
C VAL A 180 2.90 9.44 -18.28
N PHE A 181 1.59 9.70 -18.30
CA PHE A 181 0.83 9.73 -19.54
C PHE A 181 1.33 10.82 -20.48
N PHE A 182 1.54 12.04 -19.97
CA PHE A 182 2.07 13.15 -20.78
C PHE A 182 3.49 12.90 -21.30
N GLU A 183 4.39 12.34 -20.47
CA GLU A 183 5.80 12.15 -20.85
C GLU A 183 6.06 10.91 -21.70
N LYS A 184 5.26 9.84 -21.54
CA LYS A 184 5.55 8.51 -22.09
C LYS A 184 4.41 7.86 -22.86
N ASP A 185 3.23 8.50 -22.90
CA ASP A 185 2.02 7.95 -23.50
C ASP A 185 1.57 6.62 -22.83
N PHE A 186 1.84 6.50 -21.52
CA PHE A 186 1.47 5.32 -20.73
C PHE A 186 0.27 5.64 -19.84
N ARG A 187 -0.81 4.89 -20.01
CA ARG A 187 -2.00 4.99 -19.14
C ARG A 187 -1.72 4.30 -17.80
N THR A 188 -2.25 4.83 -16.71
CA THR A 188 -2.11 4.20 -15.38
C THR A 188 -3.47 3.76 -14.87
N LEU A 189 -3.64 2.45 -14.71
CA LEU A 189 -4.84 1.84 -14.17
C LEU A 189 -4.62 1.46 -12.71
N ILE A 190 -5.53 1.89 -11.84
CA ILE A 190 -5.66 1.32 -10.50
C ILE A 190 -6.58 0.12 -10.55
N LEU A 191 -6.07 -1.03 -10.13
CA LEU A 191 -6.87 -2.20 -9.77
C LEU A 191 -7.06 -2.19 -8.25
N HIS A 192 -8.21 -1.69 -7.81
CA HIS A 192 -8.54 -1.57 -6.38
C HIS A 192 -9.38 -2.76 -5.92
N PHE A 193 -8.80 -3.64 -5.12
CA PHE A 193 -9.45 -4.79 -4.49
C PHE A 193 -10.03 -4.40 -3.13
N ASP A 194 -11.33 -4.18 -3.06
CA ASP A 194 -12.05 -3.93 -1.81
C ASP A 194 -12.46 -5.26 -1.17
N LEU A 195 -11.55 -5.84 -0.37
CA LEU A 195 -11.80 -7.10 0.33
C LEU A 195 -12.86 -6.98 1.42
N PHE A 196 -13.21 -5.76 1.85
CA PHE A 196 -14.26 -5.55 2.84
C PHE A 196 -15.63 -5.86 2.24
N ASN A 197 -15.86 -5.44 0.99
CA ASN A 197 -17.12 -5.65 0.28
C ASN A 197 -17.06 -6.79 -0.76
N GLY A 198 -15.90 -7.41 -0.98
CA GLY A 198 -15.74 -8.52 -1.91
C GLY A 198 -15.83 -8.12 -3.38
N GLN A 199 -15.36 -6.91 -3.73
CA GLN A 199 -15.45 -6.34 -5.07
C GLN A 199 -14.13 -5.70 -5.51
N ALA A 200 -13.96 -5.50 -6.82
CA ALA A 200 -12.81 -4.80 -7.39
C ALA A 200 -13.21 -3.72 -8.40
N ALA A 201 -12.51 -2.58 -8.32
CA ALA A 201 -12.69 -1.44 -9.19
C ALA A 201 -11.48 -1.25 -10.10
N PHE A 202 -11.78 -0.90 -11.37
CA PHE A 202 -10.77 -0.62 -12.38
C PHE A 202 -10.89 0.87 -12.73
N VAL A 203 -9.89 1.65 -12.35
CA VAL A 203 -9.94 3.12 -12.46
C VAL A 203 -8.75 3.58 -13.27
N ASP A 204 -8.99 4.12 -14.46
CA ASP A 204 -7.94 4.85 -15.17
C ASP A 204 -7.76 6.22 -14.52
N ILE A 205 -6.57 6.42 -13.95
CA ILE A 205 -6.23 7.64 -13.22
C ILE A 205 -5.41 8.62 -14.06
N SER A 206 -5.07 8.28 -15.30
CA SER A 206 -4.36 9.19 -16.21
C SER A 206 -5.24 10.33 -16.71
N GLU A 207 -6.57 10.15 -16.71
CA GLU A 207 -7.54 11.10 -17.31
C GLU A 207 -8.52 11.70 -16.27
N ILE A 208 -8.28 11.51 -14.97
CA ILE A 208 -9.15 12.10 -13.94
C ILE A 208 -9.03 13.62 -13.95
N GLU A 209 -10.12 14.32 -14.26
CA GLU A 209 -10.17 15.79 -14.22
C GLU A 209 -9.97 16.37 -12.82
N GLU A 210 -9.38 17.57 -12.73
CA GLU A 210 -9.09 18.22 -11.44
C GLU A 210 -10.35 18.74 -10.73
N ASP A 211 -11.39 19.07 -11.50
CA ASP A 211 -12.68 19.55 -11.01
C ASP A 211 -13.73 18.42 -10.84
N ASN A 212 -13.29 17.16 -10.95
CA ASN A 212 -14.17 16.01 -10.77
C ASN A 212 -14.84 16.00 -9.39
N LEU A 213 -16.15 15.77 -9.34
CA LEU A 213 -16.95 15.80 -8.11
C LEU A 213 -16.52 14.74 -7.08
N ASN A 214 -15.80 13.71 -7.49
CA ASN A 214 -15.29 12.66 -6.60
C ASN A 214 -14.01 13.07 -5.84
N TRP A 215 -13.43 14.24 -6.13
CA TRP A 215 -12.39 14.80 -5.28
C TRP A 215 -12.97 15.25 -3.95
N ILE A 216 -12.48 14.67 -2.87
CA ILE A 216 -12.95 14.95 -1.51
C ILE A 216 -11.77 15.14 -0.55
N THR A 217 -12.00 15.93 0.48
CA THR A 217 -11.03 16.14 1.56
C THR A 217 -11.33 15.21 2.72
N ARG A 218 -10.40 14.30 3.06
CA ARG A 218 -10.56 13.37 4.19
C ARG A 218 -9.86 13.91 5.44
N GLN A 219 -10.65 14.32 6.44
CA GLN A 219 -10.11 14.74 7.75
C GLN A 219 -9.31 13.63 8.44
N GLN A 220 -9.74 12.37 8.26
CA GLN A 220 -9.04 11.18 8.78
C GLN A 220 -7.64 10.99 8.17
N MET A 221 -7.36 11.64 7.04
CA MET A 221 -6.06 11.65 6.37
C MET A 221 -5.37 13.01 6.49
N GLU A 222 -5.48 13.64 7.67
CA GLU A 222 -4.85 14.93 7.96
C GLU A 222 -5.30 16.05 6.99
N GLY A 223 -6.52 15.94 6.44
CA GLY A 223 -7.06 16.88 5.47
C GLY A 223 -6.50 16.72 4.05
N GLN A 224 -5.92 15.57 3.70
CA GLN A 224 -5.48 15.28 2.34
C GLN A 224 -6.67 15.17 1.38
N SER A 225 -6.47 15.67 0.16
CA SER A 225 -7.36 15.43 -0.96
C SER A 225 -7.17 14.01 -1.48
N VAL A 226 -8.28 13.35 -1.77
CA VAL A 226 -8.32 12.01 -2.35
C VAL A 226 -9.44 11.94 -3.36
N PHE A 227 -9.29 11.07 -4.34
CA PHE A 227 -10.34 10.75 -5.29
C PHE A 227 -11.14 9.57 -4.74
N ASN A 228 -12.41 9.78 -4.43
CA ASN A 228 -13.29 8.71 -3.99
C ASN A 228 -13.67 7.81 -5.18
N ILE A 229 -13.46 6.51 -5.04
CA ILE A 229 -13.87 5.54 -6.07
C ILE A 229 -15.37 5.31 -5.92
N ASP A 230 -16.14 5.89 -6.84
CA ASP A 230 -17.59 5.68 -6.92
C ASP A 230 -17.95 4.22 -7.24
N GLN A 231 -19.13 3.78 -6.80
CA GLN A 231 -19.58 2.40 -6.96
C GLN A 231 -19.61 1.96 -8.43
N ASN A 232 -19.81 2.88 -9.39
CA ASN A 232 -19.82 2.56 -10.81
C ASN A 232 -18.46 2.09 -11.34
N TYR A 233 -17.35 2.34 -10.64
CA TYR A 233 -16.04 1.82 -11.03
C TYR A 233 -15.83 0.35 -10.64
N PHE A 234 -16.64 -0.20 -9.74
CA PHE A 234 -16.56 -1.60 -9.33
C PHE A 234 -17.20 -2.50 -10.38
N LYS A 235 -16.35 -3.23 -11.11
CA LYS A 235 -16.77 -4.04 -12.27
C LYS A 235 -16.69 -5.55 -12.02
N TRP A 236 -16.19 -5.96 -10.86
CA TRP A 236 -15.92 -7.35 -10.56
C TRP A 236 -16.28 -7.69 -9.12
N LEU A 237 -17.10 -8.72 -8.92
CA LEU A 237 -17.29 -9.37 -7.62
C LEU A 237 -16.28 -10.52 -7.49
N LEU A 238 -15.53 -10.59 -6.40
CA LEU A 238 -14.42 -11.55 -6.27
C LEU A 238 -14.88 -13.02 -6.26
N VAL A 239 -16.17 -13.27 -6.00
CA VAL A 239 -16.79 -14.60 -6.07
C VAL A 239 -17.19 -15.01 -7.49
N GLU A 240 -17.02 -14.11 -8.46
CA GLU A 240 -17.29 -14.32 -9.90
C GLU A 240 -16.00 -14.24 -10.72
N GLU A 241 -16.04 -14.72 -11.96
CA GLU A 241 -14.91 -14.63 -12.89
C GLU A 241 -14.61 -13.17 -13.25
N PRO A 242 -13.33 -12.74 -13.28
CA PRO A 242 -12.95 -11.37 -13.59
C PRO A 242 -13.30 -11.02 -15.03
N PRO A 243 -13.77 -9.79 -15.30
CA PRO A 243 -14.01 -9.35 -16.65
C PRO A 243 -12.69 -9.13 -17.39
N ALA A 244 -12.65 -9.48 -18.67
CA ALA A 244 -11.59 -9.03 -19.56
C ALA A 244 -11.77 -7.53 -19.86
N ILE A 245 -10.73 -6.72 -19.69
CA ILE A 245 -10.78 -5.32 -20.10
C ILE A 245 -10.56 -5.23 -21.61
N ASN A 246 -11.53 -4.67 -22.32
CA ASN A 246 -11.35 -4.22 -23.70
C ASN A 246 -11.02 -2.72 -23.69
N PHE A 247 -9.73 -2.37 -23.77
CA PHE A 247 -9.28 -0.99 -23.87
C PHE A 247 -9.69 -0.28 -25.18
N ASN A 248 -10.27 -1.01 -26.14
CA ASN A 248 -10.75 -0.47 -27.42
C ASN A 248 -12.17 0.14 -27.36
N LYS A 249 -12.79 0.22 -26.17
CA LYS A 249 -14.15 0.79 -25.99
C LYS A 249 -14.25 1.61 -24.70
N GLN A 250 -13.48 2.70 -24.62
CA GLN A 250 -13.84 3.86 -23.80
C GLN A 250 -13.59 5.11 -24.63
#